data_AF-A0A3N5S7Y1-F1
#
_entry.id   AF-A0A3N5S7Y1-F1
#
_cell.length_a   1.000
_cell.length_b   1.000
_cell.length_c   1.000
_cell.angle_alpha   90.00
_cell.angle_beta   90.00
_cell.angle_gamma   90.00
#
_symmetry.space_group_name_H-M   'P 1'
#
loop_
_entity.id
_entity.type
_entity.pdbx_description
1 polymer ?
#
loop_
_entity_poly.entity_id
_entity_poly.type
_entity_poly.pdbx_seq_one_letter_code
_entity_poly.pdbx_strand_id
1 'polypeptide(L)' 'MKKALTGDDINHFDPNYFPKGSKWDLPNLEMSEVAYELARKAYSKDRRQIWNCSTKTNLNVFSKTSLEEFLK' A
#
# COMPACT_ATOMS: atom_id res chain seq x y z
N MET A 1 -14.48 7.59 -9.30
CA MET A 1 -15.86 7.91 -8.88
C MET A 1 -15.90 7.96 -7.36
N LYS A 2 -16.43 9.03 -6.76
CA LYS A 2 -16.54 9.17 -5.30
C LYS A 2 -17.73 8.36 -4.81
N LYS A 3 -17.50 7.37 -3.95
CA LYS A 3 -18.57 6.63 -3.27
C LYS A 3 -18.58 7.12 -1.82
N ALA A 4 -19.72 7.55 -1.31
CA ALA A 4 -19.82 7.86 0.12
C ALA A 4 -19.66 6.56 0.93
N LEU A 5 -18.99 6.60 2.07
CA LEU A 5 -19.03 5.49 3.02
C LEU A 5 -20.48 5.38 3.51
N THR A 6 -21.13 4.25 3.23
CA THR A 6 -22.49 3.96 3.73
C THR A 6 -22.40 2.78 4.67
N GLY A 7 -22.65 3.00 5.96
CA GLY A 7 -22.56 1.98 7.01
C GLY A 7 -21.38 2.18 7.95
N ASP A 8 -21.32 1.34 8.97
CA ASP A 8 -20.23 1.33 9.95
C ASP A 8 -18.92 0.88 9.30
N ASP A 9 -17.83 1.56 9.64
CA ASP A 9 -16.50 1.19 9.15
C ASP A 9 -15.95 0.00 9.94
N ILE A 10 -16.24 -1.21 9.45
CA ILE A 10 -15.77 -2.46 10.08
C ILE A 10 -14.28 -2.76 9.81
N ASN A 11 -13.64 -1.99 8.93
CA ASN A 11 -12.25 -2.25 8.53
C ASN A 11 -11.25 -1.48 9.39
N HIS A 12 -11.73 -0.50 10.16
CA HIS A 12 -10.90 0.30 11.06
C HIS A 12 -11.21 -0.06 12.51
N PHE A 13 -10.19 0.07 13.36
CA PHE A 13 -10.31 -0.23 14.78
C PHE A 13 -11.26 0.74 15.51
N ASP A 14 -11.25 2.02 15.11
CA ASP A 14 -12.16 3.03 15.64
C ASP A 14 -13.34 3.22 14.68
N PRO A 15 -14.59 3.04 15.13
CA PRO A 15 -15.78 3.30 14.31
C PRO A 15 -15.88 4.74 13.78
N ASN A 16 -15.19 5.70 14.40
CA ASN A 16 -15.13 7.11 13.99
C ASN A 16 -13.85 7.46 13.23
N TYR A 17 -13.08 6.47 12.76
CA TYR A 17 -11.82 6.72 12.03
C TYR A 17 -12.01 7.68 10.84
N PHE A 18 -13.15 7.59 10.14
CA PHE A 18 -13.58 8.62 9.20
C PHE A 18 -14.62 9.54 9.84
N PRO A 19 -14.31 10.84 10.00
CA PRO A 19 -15.30 11.82 10.43
C PRO A 19 -16.53 11.83 9.52
N LYS A 20 -17.71 12.05 10.10
CA LYS A 20 -18.95 12.19 9.34
C LYS A 20 -18.82 13.25 8.25
N GLY A 21 -19.12 12.88 7.00
CA GLY A 21 -18.97 13.76 5.83
C GLY A 21 -17.66 13.58 5.06
N SER A 22 -16.77 12.70 5.54
CA SER A 22 -15.59 12.27 4.77
C SER A 22 -16.00 11.68 3.42
N LYS A 23 -15.31 12.11 2.36
CA LYS A 23 -15.47 11.54 1.02
C LYS A 23 -14.42 10.44 0.86
N TRP A 24 -14.85 9.24 0.48
CA TRP A 24 -13.91 8.17 0.16
C TRP A 24 -13.39 8.36 -1.26
N ASP A 25 -12.12 8.72 -1.36
CA ASP A 25 -11.40 8.69 -2.63
C ASP A 25 -10.80 7.29 -2.80
N LEU A 26 -11.11 6.67 -3.94
CA LEU A 26 -10.51 5.38 -4.28
C LEU A 26 -9.00 5.58 -4.49
N PRO A 27 -8.16 4.67 -3.98
CA PRO A 27 -6.73 4.75 -4.22
C PRO A 27 -6.46 4.65 -5.72
N ASN A 28 -5.61 5.55 -6.23
CA ASN A 28 -5.13 5.48 -7.61
C ASN A 28 -4.00 4.45 -7.69
N LEU A 29 -4.36 3.18 -7.92
CA LEU A 29 -3.41 2.08 -7.95
C LEU A 29 -2.36 2.21 -9.06
N GLU A 30 -2.74 2.73 -10.23
CA GLU A 30 -1.81 2.96 -11.34
C GLU A 30 -0.72 3.97 -10.94
N MET A 31 -1.10 5.07 -10.31
CA MET A 31 -0.14 6.07 -9.84
C MET A 31 0.74 5.53 -8.70
N SER A 32 0.18 4.70 -7.82
CA SER A 32 0.97 4.02 -6.79
C SER A 32 2.04 3.11 -7.40
N GLU A 33 1.72 2.36 -8.46
CA GLU A 33 2.68 1.49 -9.15
C GLU A 33 3.81 2.30 -9.79
N VAL A 34 3.50 3.44 -10.43
CA VAL A 34 4.52 4.38 -10.93
C VAL A 34 5.44 4.85 -9.81
N ALA A 35 4.88 5.22 -8.65
CA ALA A 35 5.67 5.65 -7.50
C ALA A 35 6.59 4.54 -6.97
N TYR A 36 6.10 3.29 -6.90
CA TYR A 36 6.91 2.14 -6.49
C TYR A 36 8.05 1.85 -7.46
N GLU A 37 7.82 1.96 -8.77
CA GLU A 37 8.88 1.81 -9.78
C GLU A 37 9.94 2.90 -9.67
N LEU A 38 9.54 4.14 -9.37
CA LEU A 38 10.48 5.22 -9.11
C LEU A 38 11.31 4.95 -7.85
N ALA A 39 10.68 4.47 -6.76
CA ALA A 39 11.38 4.09 -5.54
C ALA A 39 12.38 2.97 -5.78
N ARG A 40 11.99 1.92 -6.52
CA ARG A 40 12.87 0.82 -6.92
C ARG A 40 14.10 1.34 -7.65
N LYS A 41 13.90 2.19 -8.67
CA LYS A 41 14.99 2.79 -9.46
C LYS A 41 15.92 3.65 -8.61
N ALA A 42 15.37 4.47 -7.71
CA ALA A 42 16.17 5.33 -6.83
C ALA A 42 17.06 4.52 -5.88
N TYR A 43 16.50 3.49 -5.24
CA TYR A 43 17.25 2.62 -4.33
C TYR A 43 18.32 1.82 -5.08
N SER A 44 18.00 1.26 -6.24
CA SER A 44 18.99 0.52 -7.04
C SER A 44 20.15 1.39 -7.49
N LYS A 45 19.91 2.65 -7.87
CA LYS A 45 20.98 3.61 -8.19
C LYS A 45 21.91 3.87 -7.01
N ASP A 46 21.39 3.81 -5.79
CA ASP A 46 22.15 3.93 -4.56
C ASP A 46 22.62 2.57 -4.01
N ARG A 47 22.63 1.52 -4.85
CA ARG A 47 23.05 0.16 -4.47
C ARG A 47 22.28 -0.43 -3.28
N ARG A 48 21.02 -0.01 -3.11
CA ARG A 48 20.07 -0.53 -2.13
C ARG A 48 18.95 -1.31 -2.83
N GLN A 49 18.29 -2.18 -2.09
CA GLN A 49 17.17 -2.97 -2.59
C GLN A 49 15.97 -2.85 -1.64
N ILE A 50 14.78 -2.79 -2.22
CA ILE A 50 13.50 -2.83 -1.50
C ILE A 50 12.91 -4.23 -1.70
N TRP A 51 12.45 -4.83 -0.61
CA TRP A 51 11.82 -6.15 -0.60
C TRP A 51 10.36 -6.06 -0.18
N ASN A 52 9.52 -6.87 -0.79
CA ASN A 52 8.13 -7.06 -0.41
C ASN A 52 8.00 -8.29 0.49
N CYS A 53 7.78 -8.05 1.79
CA CYS A 53 7.60 -9.11 2.79
C CYS A 53 6.13 -9.38 3.14
N SER A 54 5.17 -8.85 2.36
CA SER A 54 3.75 -9.07 2.62
C SER A 54 3.36 -10.53 2.32
N THR A 55 2.61 -11.14 3.23
CA THR A 55 2.14 -12.53 3.10
C THR A 55 1.24 -12.71 1.87
N LYS A 56 0.27 -11.81 1.69
CA LYS A 56 -0.61 -11.74 0.51
C LYS A 56 -0.61 -10.32 -0.06
N THR A 57 -0.39 -10.20 -1.36
CA THR A 57 -0.26 -8.90 -2.04
C THR A 57 -0.28 -9.09 -3.55
N ASN A 58 -0.76 -8.08 -4.27
CA ASN A 58 -0.66 -7.98 -5.73
C ASN A 58 0.52 -7.08 -6.17
N LEU A 59 1.31 -6.56 -5.22
CA LEU A 59 2.45 -5.70 -5.51
C LEU A 59 3.65 -6.51 -6.02
N ASN A 60 3.88 -6.47 -7.34
CA ASN A 60 4.94 -7.24 -8.01
C ASN A 60 6.19 -6.41 -8.35
N VAL A 61 6.17 -5.10 -8.08
CA VAL A 61 7.29 -4.18 -8.39
C VAL A 61 8.57 -4.55 -7.64
N PHE A 62 8.44 -5.00 -6.39
CA PHE A 62 9.58 -5.37 -5.54
C PHE A 62 9.70 -6.90 -5.43
N SER A 63 10.93 -7.40 -5.32
CA SER A 63 11.18 -8.82 -5.08
C SER A 63 10.51 -9.30 -3.80
N LYS A 64 9.85 -10.45 -3.85
CA LYS A 64 9.09 -11.00 -2.72
C LYS A 64 9.94 -11.95 -1.88
N THR A 65 9.81 -11.84 -0.57
CA THR A 65 10.34 -12.80 0.42
C THR A 65 9.40 -12.88 1.62
N SER A 66 9.65 -13.75 2.60
CA SER A 66 8.97 -13.70 3.89
C SER A 66 9.68 -12.74 4.83
N LEU A 67 8.96 -12.22 5.82
CA LEU A 67 9.59 -11.34 6.82
C LEU A 67 10.63 -12.11 7.64
N GLU A 68 10.36 -13.37 7.96
CA GLU A 68 11.25 -14.24 8.71
C GLU A 68 12.54 -14.53 7.95
N GLU A 69 12.49 -14.66 6.62
CA GLU A 69 13.70 -14.85 5.81
C GLU A 69 14.48 -13.55 5.66
N PHE A 70 13.80 -12.41 5.54
CA PHE A 70 14.43 -11.10 5.41
C PHE A 70 15.21 -10.66 6.66
N LEU A 71 14.76 -11.07 7.85
CA LEU A 71 15.36 -10.65 9.14
C LEU A 71 16.47 -11.57 9.66
N LYS A 72 16.79 -12.66 8.95
CA LYS A 72 17.93 -13.54 9.28
C LYS A 72 19.24 -12.87 8.87
#